data_AF-A0A9P7EVG2-F1
#
_entry.id   AF-A0A9P7EVG2-F1
#
_cell.length_a   1.000
_cell.length_b   1.000
_cell.length_c   1.000
_cell.angle_alpha   90.00
_cell.angle_beta   90.00
_cell.angle_gamma   90.00
#
_symmetry.space_group_name_H-M   'P 1'
#
loop_
_entity.id
_entity.type
_entity.pdbx_description
1 polymer ?
#
loop_
_entity_poly.entity_id
_entity_poly.type
_entity_poly.pdbx_seq_one_letter_code
_entity_poly.pdbx_strand_id
1 'polypeptide(L)'
;MFRDIEPLVKPIIPSFPLDDSLYCLDPEEIAFFRRQTGIQDEVDLKTHIIDVQREAYKIAPYACIRGFDFLHQTMSKLHIYDHILKRGSEGAILLDVGSCLGADVRKAVEDGFPAHNIIASDIKEAFSELGRKLFKSSLEPILFIPGDIFDPAFLSISQPARFVPESAMPDIQTLRSLNDLHGHVGIIHASKLFHLFDEEKQLELARVLGGLLSCKPGSTICGTHSIALKKGIVHHTVLGINISCFCHSRETWMSLWDGIVFKKGEVKVETTTSTVDVGGVTFRLLHWSVTRL
;
A
#
# COMPACT_ATOMS: atom_id res chain seq x y z
N MET A 1 22.54 -26.10 10.11
CA MET A 1 21.86 -26.93 9.09
C MET A 1 20.48 -26.30 8.90
N PHE A 2 20.43 -25.25 8.09
CA PHE A 2 19.22 -24.47 7.84
C PHE A 2 18.23 -25.37 7.10
N ARG A 3 17.08 -25.63 7.70
CA ARG A 3 15.96 -26.27 7.03
C ARG A 3 15.17 -25.16 6.38
N ASP A 4 15.21 -25.12 5.05
CA ASP A 4 14.27 -24.37 4.23
C ASP A 4 12.85 -24.82 4.58
N ILE A 5 12.14 -24.01 5.35
CA ILE A 5 10.69 -24.13 5.49
C ILE A 5 10.13 -23.18 4.43
N GLU A 6 10.02 -23.66 3.20
CA GLU A 6 9.17 -23.00 2.20
C GLU A 6 7.73 -22.96 2.74
N PRO A 7 7.04 -21.80 2.71
CA PRO A 7 5.64 -21.74 3.08
C PRO A 7 4.81 -22.65 2.16
N LEU A 8 3.96 -23.46 2.80
CA LEU A 8 2.92 -24.26 2.18
C LEU A 8 2.12 -23.41 1.17
N VAL A 9 2.22 -23.80 -0.10
CA VAL A 9 1.53 -23.24 -1.27
C VAL A 9 1.88 -21.77 -1.54
N LYS A 10 3.00 -21.53 -2.25
CA LYS A 10 3.11 -20.32 -3.08
C LYS A 10 1.88 -20.31 -4.00
N PRO A 11 0.99 -19.29 -3.96
CA PRO A 11 -0.04 -19.19 -4.97
C PRO A 11 0.66 -19.21 -6.32
N ILE A 12 0.28 -20.14 -7.20
CA ILE A 12 0.69 -20.08 -8.60
C ILE A 12 0.03 -18.82 -9.13
N ILE A 13 0.74 -17.69 -9.06
CA ILE A 13 0.30 -16.45 -9.69
C ILE A 13 0.45 -16.74 -11.18
N PRO A 14 -0.65 -16.89 -11.93
CA PRO A 14 -0.52 -17.17 -13.34
C PRO A 14 0.21 -15.97 -13.97
N SER A 15 1.35 -16.23 -14.60
CA SER A 15 2.15 -15.19 -15.25
C SER A 15 1.67 -15.02 -16.68
N PHE A 16 1.14 -13.84 -16.99
CA PHE A 16 0.70 -13.50 -18.34
C PHE A 16 1.81 -12.83 -19.14
N PRO A 17 1.77 -12.95 -20.49
CA PRO A 17 2.59 -12.08 -21.32
C PRO A 17 2.26 -10.61 -21.00
N LEU A 18 3.31 -9.80 -20.97
CA LEU A 18 3.17 -8.35 -20.89
C LEU A 18 2.44 -7.82 -22.13
N ASP A 19 1.72 -6.73 -21.94
CA ASP A 19 0.90 -6.10 -22.97
C ASP A 19 1.02 -4.58 -22.84
N ASP A 20 1.83 -3.99 -23.71
CA ASP A 20 2.11 -2.55 -23.74
C ASP A 20 0.84 -1.71 -24.03
N SER A 21 -0.25 -2.31 -24.50
CA SER A 21 -1.53 -1.61 -24.71
C SER A 21 -2.27 -1.30 -23.41
N LEU A 22 -1.87 -1.94 -22.31
CA LEU A 22 -2.42 -1.65 -20.97
C LEU A 22 -1.83 -0.38 -20.36
N TYR A 23 -0.77 0.18 -20.93
CA TYR A 23 -0.22 1.45 -20.49
C TYR A 23 -1.26 2.56 -20.71
N CYS A 24 -1.67 3.18 -19.61
CA CYS A 24 -2.59 4.31 -19.62
C CYS A 24 -2.26 5.22 -18.42
N LEU A 25 -1.98 6.48 -18.70
CA LEU A 25 -1.83 7.53 -17.69
C LEU A 25 -2.76 8.68 -18.06
N ASP A 26 -3.38 9.27 -17.05
CA ASP A 26 -4.12 10.52 -17.24
C ASP A 26 -3.16 11.73 -17.38
N PRO A 27 -3.63 12.92 -17.84
CA PRO A 27 -2.76 14.08 -18.02
C PRO A 27 -2.04 14.55 -16.75
N GLU A 28 -2.63 14.37 -15.58
CA GLU A 28 -2.01 14.76 -14.29
C GLU A 28 -0.89 13.79 -13.93
N GLU A 29 -1.12 12.49 -14.15
CA GLU A 29 -0.12 11.43 -13.97
C GLU A 29 1.06 11.60 -14.94
N ILE A 30 0.80 11.89 -16.21
CA ILE A 30 1.86 12.23 -17.19
C ILE A 30 2.67 13.43 -16.68
N ALA A 31 2.00 14.49 -16.22
CA ALA A 31 2.67 15.68 -15.71
C ALA A 31 3.52 15.38 -14.46
N PHE A 32 3.04 14.53 -13.56
CA PHE A 32 3.79 14.04 -12.40
C PHE A 32 5.06 13.29 -12.84
N PHE A 33 4.94 12.29 -13.70
CA PHE A 33 6.11 11.53 -14.16
C PHE A 33 7.09 12.40 -14.96
N ARG A 34 6.63 13.36 -15.78
CA ARG A 34 7.52 14.34 -16.45
C ARG A 34 8.33 15.16 -15.45
N ARG A 35 7.69 15.65 -14.37
CA ARG A 35 8.38 16.41 -13.32
C ARG A 35 9.39 15.54 -12.57
N GLN A 36 9.00 14.34 -12.17
CA GLN A 36 9.83 13.46 -11.36
C GLN A 36 11.02 12.89 -12.14
N THR A 37 10.84 12.54 -13.42
CA THR A 37 11.87 11.89 -14.24
C THR A 37 12.72 12.87 -15.06
N GLY A 38 12.20 14.07 -15.31
CA GLY A 38 12.76 15.03 -16.26
C GLY A 38 12.55 14.67 -17.74
N ILE A 39 11.91 13.54 -18.06
CA ILE A 39 11.65 13.12 -19.45
C ILE A 39 10.42 13.88 -19.95
N GLN A 40 10.60 14.81 -20.89
CA GLN A 40 9.50 15.65 -21.41
C GLN A 40 8.74 14.99 -22.57
N ASP A 41 9.46 14.28 -23.45
CA ASP A 41 8.83 13.58 -24.56
C ASP A 41 7.98 12.40 -24.05
N GLU A 42 6.75 12.29 -24.55
CA GLU A 42 5.80 11.28 -24.08
C GLU A 42 6.14 9.86 -24.54
N VAL A 43 6.74 9.74 -25.74
CA VAL A 43 7.15 8.46 -26.30
C VAL A 43 8.36 7.93 -25.53
N ASP A 44 9.32 8.79 -25.22
CA ASP A 44 10.47 8.45 -24.39
C ASP A 44 10.02 8.08 -22.96
N LEU A 45 9.07 8.83 -22.38
CA LEU A 45 8.54 8.54 -21.05
C LEU A 45 7.84 7.18 -21.02
N LYS A 46 6.98 6.91 -22.00
CA LYS A 46 6.30 5.63 -22.15
C LYS A 46 7.31 4.48 -22.30
N THR A 47 8.30 4.64 -23.18
CA THR A 47 9.37 3.64 -23.39
C THR A 47 10.09 3.32 -22.09
N HIS A 48 10.52 4.35 -21.36
CA HIS A 48 11.20 4.23 -20.06
C HIS A 48 10.34 3.47 -19.03
N ILE A 49 9.07 3.83 -18.90
CA ILE A 49 8.14 3.18 -17.97
C ILE A 49 7.93 1.69 -18.32
N ILE A 50 7.75 1.39 -19.60
CA ILE A 50 7.57 0.01 -20.08
C ILE A 50 8.82 -0.83 -19.80
N ASP A 51 10.02 -0.30 -20.00
CA ASP A 51 11.25 -1.03 -19.71
C ASP A 51 11.41 -1.33 -18.22
N VAL A 52 11.04 -0.39 -17.35
CA VAL A 52 10.99 -0.62 -15.90
C VAL A 52 9.93 -1.67 -15.54
N GLN A 53 8.75 -1.63 -16.16
CA GLN A 53 7.72 -2.65 -15.95
C GLN A 53 8.25 -4.05 -16.30
N ARG A 54 8.94 -4.20 -17.44
CA ARG A 54 9.51 -5.47 -17.88
C ARG A 54 10.51 -6.03 -16.87
N GLU A 55 11.29 -5.18 -16.23
CA GLU A 55 12.22 -5.58 -15.18
C GLU A 55 11.51 -5.93 -13.87
N ALA A 56 10.55 -5.10 -13.44
CA ALA A 56 9.74 -5.36 -12.26
C ALA A 56 8.98 -6.70 -12.38
N TYR A 57 8.42 -6.99 -13.56
CA TYR A 57 7.63 -8.20 -13.79
C TYR A 57 8.47 -9.49 -13.76
N LYS A 58 9.76 -9.41 -14.12
CA LYS A 58 10.71 -10.54 -13.96
C LYS A 58 10.95 -10.88 -12.49
N ILE A 59 10.92 -9.88 -11.62
CA ILE A 59 11.10 -10.04 -10.17
C ILE A 59 9.80 -10.50 -9.50
N ALA A 60 8.69 -9.89 -9.90
CA ALA A 60 7.37 -10.13 -9.33
C ALA A 60 6.31 -10.05 -10.43
N PRO A 61 5.82 -11.19 -10.95
CA PRO A 61 4.85 -11.22 -12.04
C PRO A 61 3.43 -10.92 -11.55
N TYR A 62 3.26 -9.82 -10.80
CA TYR A 62 1.98 -9.41 -10.24
C TYR A 62 1.09 -8.78 -11.32
N ALA A 63 -0.23 -9.03 -11.19
CA ALA A 63 -1.22 -8.44 -12.09
C ALA A 63 -1.18 -6.91 -12.09
N CYS A 64 -0.90 -6.30 -10.92
CA CYS A 64 -0.74 -4.85 -10.81
C CYS A 64 0.48 -4.32 -11.58
N ILE A 65 1.60 -5.04 -11.59
CA ILE A 65 2.78 -4.67 -12.39
C ILE A 65 2.45 -4.79 -13.87
N ARG A 66 1.83 -5.91 -14.28
CA ARG A 66 1.40 -6.12 -15.66
C ARG A 66 0.42 -5.04 -16.15
N GLY A 67 -0.49 -4.60 -15.29
CA GLY A 67 -1.50 -3.58 -15.61
C GLY A 67 -1.04 -2.15 -15.41
N PHE A 68 0.25 -1.90 -15.12
CA PHE A 68 0.79 -0.57 -14.79
C PHE A 68 0.16 0.11 -13.57
N ASP A 69 -0.52 -0.64 -12.70
CA ASP A 69 -1.19 -0.12 -11.51
C ASP A 69 -0.25 0.55 -10.51
N PHE A 70 1.04 0.21 -10.54
CA PHE A 70 2.10 0.80 -9.71
C PHE A 70 2.42 2.26 -10.09
N LEU A 71 1.89 2.75 -11.23
CA LEU A 71 2.05 4.12 -11.67
C LEU A 71 1.01 5.06 -11.07
N HIS A 72 -0.13 4.56 -10.59
CA HIS A 72 -1.23 5.39 -10.13
C HIS A 72 -1.02 5.78 -8.66
N GLN A 73 -1.00 7.09 -8.37
CA GLN A 73 -0.90 7.64 -7.01
C GLN A 73 -2.23 7.44 -6.27
N THR A 74 -2.48 6.24 -5.75
CA THR A 74 -3.74 5.89 -5.09
C THR A 74 -4.01 6.68 -3.82
N MET A 75 -2.97 7.00 -3.05
CA MET A 75 -3.03 7.76 -1.81
C MET A 75 -3.56 9.18 -2.06
N SER A 76 -3.11 9.85 -3.13
CA SER A 76 -3.54 11.21 -3.45
C SER A 76 -4.98 11.30 -3.94
N LYS A 77 -5.57 10.16 -4.33
CA LYS A 77 -6.98 10.07 -4.76
C LYS A 77 -7.93 9.75 -3.60
N LEU A 78 -7.43 9.54 -2.38
CA LEU A 78 -8.26 9.29 -1.20
C LEU A 78 -8.98 10.58 -0.73
N HIS A 79 -10.21 10.42 -0.25
CA HIS A 79 -11.04 11.51 0.29
C HIS A 79 -10.44 12.20 1.54
N ILE A 80 -9.35 11.66 2.10
CA ILE A 80 -8.64 12.17 3.27
C ILE A 80 -7.26 12.76 2.93
N TYR A 81 -6.90 12.93 1.66
CA TYR A 81 -5.51 13.26 1.30
C TYR A 81 -5.04 14.59 1.91
N ASP A 82 -5.89 15.62 1.96
CA ASP A 82 -5.58 16.88 2.64
C ASP A 82 -5.27 16.67 4.13
N HIS A 83 -5.97 15.74 4.79
CA HIS A 83 -5.68 15.35 6.17
C HIS A 83 -4.33 14.65 6.27
N ILE A 84 -3.98 13.75 5.34
CA ILE A 84 -2.65 13.11 5.29
C ILE A 84 -1.55 14.17 5.24
N LEU A 85 -1.64 15.13 4.30
CA LEU A 85 -0.65 16.20 4.16
C LEU A 85 -0.57 17.08 5.41
N LYS A 86 -1.72 17.43 6.00
CA LYS A 86 -1.78 18.18 7.26
C LYS A 86 -1.10 17.43 8.41
N ARG A 87 -1.30 16.12 8.53
CA ARG A 87 -0.63 15.32 9.56
C ARG A 87 0.89 15.33 9.37
N GLY A 88 1.37 15.35 8.12
CA GLY A 88 2.79 15.52 7.81
C GLY A 88 3.37 16.82 8.37
N SER A 89 2.68 17.96 8.20
CA SER A 89 3.13 19.25 8.74
C SER A 89 3.11 19.32 10.27
N GLU A 90 2.32 18.46 10.91
CA GLU A 90 2.26 18.26 12.37
C GLU A 90 3.30 17.25 12.88
N GLY A 91 4.20 16.77 12.01
CA GLY A 91 5.30 15.86 12.36
C GLY A 91 4.90 14.38 12.42
N ALA A 92 3.79 13.98 11.79
CA ALA A 92 3.41 12.57 11.72
C ALA A 92 4.36 11.75 10.84
N ILE A 93 4.59 10.50 11.25
CA ILE A 93 5.22 9.48 10.41
C ILE A 93 4.17 8.92 9.45
N LEU A 94 4.52 8.83 8.17
CA LEU A 94 3.77 8.12 7.13
C LEU A 94 4.44 6.78 6.85
N LEU A 95 3.70 5.69 6.98
CA LEU A 95 4.12 4.36 6.53
C LEU A 95 3.27 3.94 5.32
N ASP A 96 3.91 3.67 4.19
CA ASP A 96 3.29 3.07 3.01
C ASP A 96 3.65 1.58 2.93
N VAL A 97 2.64 0.71 3.07
CA VAL A 97 2.81 -0.76 3.13
C VAL A 97 2.38 -1.40 1.81
N GLY A 98 3.28 -2.17 1.21
CA GLY A 98 3.13 -2.62 -0.17
C GLY A 98 3.41 -1.46 -1.15
N SER A 99 4.44 -0.65 -0.86
CA SER A 99 4.74 0.59 -1.58
C SER A 99 5.13 0.39 -3.04
N CYS A 100 5.40 -0.85 -3.47
CA CYS A 100 5.89 -1.18 -4.80
C CYS A 100 7.07 -0.26 -5.19
N LEU A 101 7.00 0.40 -6.34
CA LEU A 101 8.04 1.30 -6.83
C LEU A 101 8.01 2.72 -6.22
N GLY A 102 7.12 2.99 -5.25
CA GLY A 102 7.13 4.22 -4.45
C GLY A 102 6.45 5.43 -5.09
N ALA A 103 5.49 5.23 -6.00
CA ALA A 103 4.78 6.34 -6.64
C ALA A 103 3.97 7.19 -5.65
N ASP A 104 3.28 6.53 -4.72
CA ASP A 104 2.43 7.19 -3.72
C ASP A 104 3.26 8.06 -2.76
N VAL A 105 4.35 7.53 -2.21
CA VAL A 105 5.22 8.30 -1.30
C VAL A 105 5.90 9.48 -1.99
N ARG A 106 6.30 9.36 -3.27
CA ARG A 106 6.89 10.48 -4.02
C ARG A 106 5.86 11.55 -4.31
N LYS A 107 4.61 11.18 -4.55
CA LYS A 107 3.52 12.15 -4.70
C LYS A 107 3.25 12.89 -3.40
N ALA A 108 3.21 12.18 -2.27
CA ALA A 108 3.09 12.81 -0.96
C ALA A 108 4.22 13.83 -0.72
N VAL A 109 5.46 13.52 -1.08
CA VAL A 109 6.59 14.47 -0.99
C VAL A 109 6.40 15.68 -1.91
N GLU A 110 6.02 15.47 -3.18
CA GLU A 110 5.76 16.55 -4.13
C GLU A 110 4.69 17.53 -3.59
N ASP A 111 3.70 17.00 -2.88
CA ASP A 111 2.59 17.78 -2.31
C ASP A 111 2.88 18.31 -0.88
N GLY A 112 4.11 18.14 -0.38
CA GLY A 112 4.60 18.79 0.84
C GLY A 112 4.67 17.91 2.08
N PHE A 113 4.45 16.60 1.99
CA PHE A 113 4.73 15.70 3.11
C PHE A 113 6.25 15.61 3.35
N PRO A 114 6.75 15.81 4.59
CA PRO A 114 8.19 15.79 4.86
C PRO A 114 8.81 14.42 4.57
N ALA A 115 9.69 14.34 3.56
CA ALA A 115 10.27 13.08 3.10
C ALA A 115 11.00 12.27 4.19
N HIS A 116 11.64 12.94 5.16
CA HIS A 116 12.34 12.29 6.28
C HIS A 116 11.39 11.63 7.30
N ASN A 117 10.09 11.90 7.20
CA ASN A 117 9.03 11.28 8.01
C ASN A 117 8.30 10.16 7.28
N ILE A 118 8.77 9.77 6.08
CA ILE A 118 8.13 8.72 5.28
C ILE A 118 8.94 7.44 5.34
N ILE A 119 8.23 6.33 5.54
CA ILE A 119 8.74 4.97 5.46
C ILE A 119 7.95 4.25 4.37
N ALA A 120 8.64 3.72 3.38
CA ALA A 120 8.10 2.84 2.36
C ALA A 120 8.50 1.39 2.68
N SER A 121 7.57 0.46 2.60
CA SER A 121 7.86 -0.95 2.86
C SER A 121 7.18 -1.86 1.85
N ASP A 122 7.95 -2.83 1.37
CA ASP A 122 7.48 -3.88 0.48
C ASP A 122 8.29 -5.17 0.73
N ILE A 123 7.72 -6.34 0.44
CA ILE A 123 8.43 -7.61 0.59
C ILE A 123 9.58 -7.76 -0.42
N LYS A 124 9.57 -7.01 -1.53
CA LYS A 124 10.59 -7.08 -2.57
C LYS A 124 11.63 -5.97 -2.42
N GLU A 125 12.80 -6.32 -1.90
CA GLU A 125 13.95 -5.39 -1.79
C GLU A 125 14.30 -4.71 -3.12
N ALA A 126 14.26 -5.46 -4.23
CA ALA A 126 14.58 -4.95 -5.56
C ALA A 126 13.65 -3.81 -6.04
N PHE A 127 12.48 -3.62 -5.43
CA PHE A 127 11.58 -2.52 -5.78
C PHE A 127 12.13 -1.13 -5.43
N SER A 128 13.02 -1.03 -4.43
CA SER A 128 13.69 0.24 -4.13
C SER A 128 14.54 0.71 -5.31
N GLU A 129 15.36 -0.19 -5.85
CA GLU A 129 16.23 0.11 -6.99
C GLU A 129 15.44 0.33 -8.27
N LEU A 130 14.37 -0.44 -8.49
CA LEU A 130 13.46 -0.20 -9.61
C LEU A 130 12.70 1.12 -9.49
N GLY A 131 12.33 1.55 -8.28
CA GLY A 131 11.76 2.86 -8.03
C GLY A 131 12.77 3.97 -8.34
N ARG A 132 14.03 3.82 -7.92
CA ARG A 132 15.11 4.73 -8.29
C ARG A 132 15.27 4.83 -9.81
N LYS A 133 15.18 3.69 -10.51
CA LYS A 133 15.21 3.65 -11.98
C LYS A 133 14.00 4.34 -12.60
N LEU A 134 12.79 4.04 -12.14
CA LEU A 134 11.54 4.64 -12.62
C LEU A 134 11.59 6.16 -12.54
N PHE A 135 11.96 6.69 -11.38
CA PHE A 135 11.94 8.12 -11.10
C PHE A 135 13.25 8.85 -11.40
N LYS A 136 14.28 8.13 -11.86
CA LYS A 136 15.62 8.67 -12.16
C LYS A 136 16.24 9.48 -11.01
N SER A 137 15.83 9.18 -9.78
CA SER A 137 16.19 9.92 -8.57
C SER A 137 16.25 8.99 -7.37
N SER A 138 17.08 9.33 -6.38
CA SER A 138 17.10 8.60 -5.10
C SER A 138 15.74 8.65 -4.41
N LEU A 139 15.46 7.66 -3.57
CA LEU A 139 14.31 7.69 -2.67
C LEU A 139 14.62 8.52 -1.41
N GLU A 140 15.90 8.72 -1.09
CA GLU A 140 16.32 9.52 0.07
C GLU A 140 15.75 10.94 0.03
N PRO A 141 15.28 11.47 1.17
CA PRO A 141 15.42 10.94 2.53
C PRO A 141 14.28 10.00 3.00
N ILE A 142 13.41 9.52 2.11
CA ILE A 142 12.41 8.49 2.45
C ILE A 142 13.15 7.19 2.76
N LEU A 143 12.83 6.56 3.89
CA LEU A 143 13.39 5.27 4.22
C LEU A 143 12.62 4.15 3.51
N PHE A 144 13.34 3.26 2.82
CA PHE A 144 12.77 1.99 2.36
C PHE A 144 13.22 0.84 3.27
N ILE A 145 12.26 0.06 3.79
CA ILE A 145 12.54 -1.14 4.58
C ILE A 145 11.88 -2.35 3.93
N PRO A 146 12.66 -3.28 3.34
CA PRO A 146 12.11 -4.51 2.82
C PRO A 146 11.78 -5.49 3.95
N GLY A 147 10.66 -6.20 3.84
CA GLY A 147 10.34 -7.27 4.79
C GLY A 147 8.98 -7.90 4.61
N ASP A 148 8.82 -9.09 5.17
CA ASP A 148 7.54 -9.76 5.25
C ASP A 148 6.76 -9.22 6.46
N ILE A 149 5.64 -8.55 6.20
CA ILE A 149 4.73 -8.01 7.22
C ILE A 149 4.14 -9.07 8.16
N PHE A 150 4.22 -10.36 7.81
CA PHE A 150 3.80 -11.46 8.67
C PHE A 150 4.96 -12.16 9.38
N ASP A 151 6.21 -11.77 9.13
CA ASP A 151 7.36 -12.23 9.90
C ASP A 151 7.43 -11.44 11.22
N PRO A 152 7.29 -12.08 12.40
CA PRO A 152 7.37 -11.37 13.67
C PRO A 152 8.70 -10.66 13.93
N ALA A 153 9.80 -11.12 13.32
CA ALA A 153 11.09 -10.43 13.40
C ALA A 153 11.06 -9.07 12.68
N PHE A 154 10.21 -8.96 11.65
CA PHE A 154 9.98 -7.73 10.92
C PHE A 154 8.86 -6.88 11.54
N LEU A 155 7.72 -7.50 11.83
CA LEU A 155 6.56 -6.87 12.44
C LEU A 155 5.76 -7.87 13.28
N SER A 156 5.96 -7.82 14.60
CA SER A 156 5.18 -8.60 15.55
C SER A 156 3.80 -7.98 15.79
N ILE A 157 2.82 -8.84 16.08
CA ILE A 157 1.47 -8.40 16.44
C ILE A 157 1.51 -7.73 17.81
N SER A 158 1.04 -6.50 17.87
CA SER A 158 0.86 -5.74 19.11
C SER A 158 -0.56 -5.21 19.22
N GLN A 159 -1.03 -5.02 20.45
CA GLN A 159 -2.34 -4.43 20.69
C GLN A 159 -2.31 -2.94 20.31
N PRO A 160 -3.38 -2.38 19.70
CA PRO A 160 -3.43 -0.97 19.41
C PRO A 160 -3.20 -0.11 20.66
N ALA A 161 -2.23 0.80 20.59
CA ALA A 161 -1.86 1.64 21.72
C ALA A 161 -3.06 2.49 22.21
N ARG A 162 -3.26 2.57 23.53
CA ARG A 162 -4.25 3.49 24.15
C ARG A 162 -3.62 4.71 24.81
N PHE A 163 -2.32 4.62 25.06
CA PHE A 163 -1.53 5.67 25.68
C PHE A 163 -0.30 5.90 24.81
N VAL A 164 0.27 7.09 24.91
CA VAL A 164 1.51 7.42 24.22
C VAL A 164 2.58 6.45 24.73
N PRO A 165 3.30 5.73 23.84
CA PRO A 165 4.35 4.83 24.27
C PRO A 165 5.40 5.57 25.14
N GLU A 166 5.84 4.94 26.23
CA GLU A 166 6.91 5.49 27.07
C GLU A 166 8.28 5.47 26.36
N SER A 167 8.43 4.61 25.36
CA SER A 167 9.60 4.55 24.49
C SER A 167 9.80 5.88 23.75
N ALA A 168 11.04 6.34 23.67
CA ALA A 168 11.40 7.47 22.82
C ALA A 168 10.99 7.19 21.36
N MET A 169 10.69 8.25 20.61
CA MET A 169 10.44 8.16 19.18
C MET A 169 11.67 7.56 18.49
N PRO A 170 11.52 6.50 17.67
CA PRO A 170 12.66 5.89 17.01
C PRO A 170 13.27 6.86 16.00
N ASP A 171 14.60 6.81 15.85
CA ASP A 171 15.27 7.45 14.72
C ASP A 171 14.94 6.65 13.46
N ILE A 172 14.05 7.22 12.63
CA ILE A 172 13.53 6.59 11.42
C ILE A 172 14.66 6.01 10.58
N GLN A 173 15.73 6.76 10.32
CA GLN A 173 16.80 6.38 9.40
C GLN A 173 17.62 5.15 9.86
N THR A 174 17.50 4.79 11.14
CA THR A 174 18.19 3.62 11.72
C THR A 174 17.35 2.34 11.69
N LEU A 175 16.06 2.43 11.36
CA LEU A 175 15.15 1.30 11.39
C LEU A 175 15.55 0.22 10.38
N ARG A 176 15.36 -1.04 10.80
CA ARG A 176 15.56 -2.26 9.97
C ARG A 176 14.34 -3.18 10.00
N SER A 177 13.38 -2.89 10.86
CA SER A 177 12.10 -3.58 11.03
C SER A 177 11.04 -2.55 11.42
N LEU A 178 9.77 -2.95 11.41
CA LEU A 178 8.66 -2.09 11.81
C LEU A 178 8.30 -2.23 13.30
N ASN A 179 8.95 -3.12 14.04
CA ASN A 179 8.64 -3.38 15.46
C ASN A 179 8.78 -2.13 16.33
N ASP A 180 9.82 -1.31 16.12
CA ASP A 180 10.05 -0.09 16.92
C ASP A 180 9.03 1.02 16.65
N LEU A 181 8.15 0.84 15.65
CA LEU A 181 7.11 1.80 15.28
C LEU A 181 5.75 1.55 15.97
N HIS A 182 5.62 0.53 16.83
CA HIS A 182 4.37 0.27 17.55
C HIS A 182 3.88 1.52 18.30
N GLY A 183 2.66 1.96 18.00
CA GLY A 183 2.05 3.15 18.59
C GLY A 183 2.64 4.50 18.18
N HIS A 184 3.54 4.54 17.18
CA HIS A 184 4.21 5.78 16.75
C HIS A 184 3.76 6.29 15.39
N VAL A 185 3.15 5.45 14.55
CA VAL A 185 2.83 5.84 13.16
C VAL A 185 1.55 6.69 13.12
N GLY A 186 1.64 7.87 12.50
CA GLY A 186 0.51 8.80 12.42
C GLY A 186 -0.40 8.53 11.22
N ILE A 187 0.17 8.17 10.07
CA ILE A 187 -0.57 7.75 8.88
C ILE A 187 -0.03 6.40 8.39
N ILE A 188 -0.91 5.44 8.19
CA ILE A 188 -0.60 4.17 7.54
C ILE A 188 -1.41 4.09 6.25
N HIS A 189 -0.73 3.94 5.12
CA HIS A 189 -1.35 3.69 3.82
C HIS A 189 -1.17 2.22 3.42
N ALA A 190 -2.27 1.60 3.00
CA ALA A 190 -2.31 0.21 2.54
C ALA A 190 -3.36 0.07 1.42
N SER A 191 -2.95 0.34 0.19
CA SER A 191 -3.79 0.19 -1.01
C SER A 191 -3.43 -1.06 -1.78
N LYS A 192 -4.44 -1.71 -2.40
CA LYS A 192 -4.22 -2.89 -3.26
C LYS A 192 -3.38 -4.00 -2.58
N LEU A 193 -3.51 -4.15 -1.25
CA LEU A 193 -2.73 -5.10 -0.45
C LEU A 193 -3.59 -6.23 0.12
N PHE A 194 -4.66 -5.89 0.84
CA PHE A 194 -5.51 -6.87 1.54
C PHE A 194 -6.10 -7.96 0.63
N HIS A 195 -6.37 -7.65 -0.65
CA HIS A 195 -6.98 -8.60 -1.59
C HIS A 195 -6.08 -9.78 -1.96
N LEU A 196 -4.79 -9.72 -1.60
CA LEU A 196 -3.83 -10.81 -1.79
C LEU A 196 -4.03 -11.96 -0.79
N PHE A 197 -4.85 -11.74 0.24
CA PHE A 197 -4.96 -12.62 1.39
C PHE A 197 -6.39 -13.15 1.58
N ASP A 198 -6.51 -14.30 2.23
CA ASP A 198 -7.79 -14.83 2.71
C ASP A 198 -8.30 -14.06 3.94
N GLU A 199 -9.46 -14.45 4.47
CA GLU A 199 -10.09 -13.76 5.60
C GLU A 199 -9.19 -13.70 6.85
N GLU A 200 -8.54 -14.82 7.20
CA GLU A 200 -7.73 -14.91 8.42
C GLU A 200 -6.50 -14.02 8.29
N LYS A 201 -5.81 -14.06 7.15
CA LYS A 201 -4.64 -13.21 6.90
C LYS A 201 -4.99 -11.74 6.69
N GLN A 202 -6.18 -11.40 6.17
CA GLN A 202 -6.67 -10.02 6.17
C GLN A 202 -6.88 -9.49 7.60
N LEU A 203 -7.43 -10.31 8.51
CA LEU A 203 -7.58 -9.94 9.91
C LEU A 203 -6.21 -9.81 10.61
N GLU A 204 -5.28 -10.71 10.34
CA GLU A 204 -3.91 -10.62 10.85
C GLU A 204 -3.22 -9.35 10.39
N LEU A 205 -3.33 -9.02 9.09
CA LEU A 205 -2.83 -7.77 8.52
C LEU A 205 -3.45 -6.55 9.22
N ALA A 206 -4.78 -6.54 9.41
CA ALA A 206 -5.44 -5.44 10.09
C ALA A 206 -4.94 -5.26 11.54
N ARG A 207 -4.64 -6.36 12.24
CA ARG A 207 -4.09 -6.32 13.61
C ARG A 207 -2.66 -5.79 13.66
N VAL A 208 -1.77 -6.23 12.76
CA VAL A 208 -0.40 -5.70 12.74
C VAL A 208 -0.37 -4.21 12.42
N LEU A 209 -1.20 -3.74 11.48
CA LEU A 209 -1.31 -2.30 11.18
C LEU A 209 -1.93 -1.53 12.34
N GLY A 210 -2.93 -2.11 13.02
CA GLY A 210 -3.55 -1.52 14.21
C GLY A 210 -2.55 -1.31 15.37
N GLY A 211 -1.58 -2.21 15.53
CA GLY A 211 -0.52 -2.09 16.54
C GLY A 211 0.49 -0.98 16.26
N LEU A 212 0.71 -0.63 14.99
CA LEU A 212 1.59 0.47 14.57
C LEU A 212 0.96 1.84 14.78
N LEU A 213 -0.37 1.93 14.69
CA LEU A 213 -1.09 3.20 14.71
C LEU A 213 -0.96 3.91 16.06
N SER A 214 -0.54 5.18 16.01
CA SER A 214 -0.47 6.03 17.19
C SER A 214 -1.84 6.22 17.85
N CYS A 215 -1.84 6.35 19.17
CA CYS A 215 -3.06 6.61 19.95
C CYS A 215 -3.54 8.06 19.85
N LYS A 216 -2.78 8.95 19.19
CA LYS A 216 -3.15 10.37 19.07
C LYS A 216 -4.41 10.52 18.21
N PRO A 217 -5.40 11.33 18.61
CA PRO A 217 -6.55 11.64 17.77
C PRO A 217 -6.13 12.14 16.40
N GLY A 218 -6.85 11.70 15.36
CA GLY A 218 -6.50 12.00 13.97
C GLY A 218 -5.41 11.11 13.35
N SER A 219 -4.81 10.17 14.10
CA SER A 219 -3.97 9.14 13.49
C SER A 219 -4.84 8.19 12.66
N THR A 220 -4.41 7.87 11.44
CA THR A 220 -5.28 7.22 10.45
C THR A 220 -4.61 6.05 9.73
N ILE A 221 -5.34 4.94 9.56
CA ILE A 221 -5.03 3.89 8.58
C ILE A 221 -5.96 4.09 7.39
N CYS A 222 -5.44 4.01 6.17
CA CYS A 222 -6.23 4.28 4.97
C CYS A 222 -5.75 3.48 3.76
N GLY A 223 -6.59 3.44 2.73
CA GLY A 223 -6.20 2.88 1.45
C GLY A 223 -7.40 2.49 0.59
N THR A 224 -7.13 1.60 -0.35
CA THR A 224 -8.12 1.03 -1.26
C THR A 224 -8.16 -0.49 -1.17
N HIS A 225 -9.36 -1.05 -1.23
CA HIS A 225 -9.57 -2.50 -1.17
C HIS A 225 -10.76 -2.92 -2.04
N SER A 226 -10.66 -4.08 -2.70
CA SER A 226 -11.76 -4.67 -3.45
C SER A 226 -12.84 -5.16 -2.50
N ILE A 227 -14.10 -4.84 -2.77
CA ILE A 227 -15.23 -5.26 -1.95
C ILE A 227 -16.30 -5.96 -2.78
N ALA A 228 -17.16 -6.70 -2.08
CA ALA A 228 -18.33 -7.35 -2.64
C ALA A 228 -19.61 -6.85 -1.96
N LEU A 229 -20.77 -7.14 -2.56
CA LEU A 229 -22.05 -6.84 -1.91
C LEU A 229 -22.29 -7.69 -0.66
N LYS A 230 -21.72 -8.90 -0.62
CA LYS A 230 -21.74 -9.81 0.52
C LYS A 230 -20.33 -10.32 0.77
N LYS A 231 -19.96 -10.44 2.04
CA LYS A 231 -18.69 -11.02 2.47
C LYS A 231 -18.56 -12.45 1.93
N GLY A 232 -17.40 -12.80 1.38
CA GLY A 232 -17.10 -14.14 0.92
C GLY A 232 -16.08 -14.17 -0.22
N ILE A 233 -15.87 -15.37 -0.75
CA ILE A 233 -15.02 -15.57 -1.92
C ILE A 233 -15.77 -15.12 -3.17
N VAL A 234 -15.17 -14.23 -3.93
CA VAL A 234 -15.65 -13.80 -5.24
C VAL A 234 -14.74 -14.36 -6.31
N HIS A 235 -15.36 -14.95 -7.33
CA HIS A 235 -14.67 -15.48 -8.50
C HIS A 235 -14.85 -14.50 -9.66
N HIS A 236 -13.74 -14.12 -10.29
CA HIS A 236 -13.75 -13.32 -11.50
C HIS A 236 -12.94 -14.03 -12.58
N THR A 237 -13.35 -13.87 -13.84
CA THR A 237 -12.55 -14.25 -14.99
C THR A 237 -11.99 -12.99 -15.63
N VAL A 238 -10.78 -12.59 -15.26
CA VAL A 238 -10.13 -11.40 -15.82
C VAL A 238 -9.21 -11.84 -16.93
N LEU A 239 -9.37 -11.33 -18.16
CA LEU A 239 -8.51 -11.67 -19.30
C LEU A 239 -8.35 -13.20 -19.52
N GLY A 240 -9.41 -13.98 -19.29
CA GLY A 240 -9.40 -15.44 -19.42
C GLY A 240 -8.91 -16.22 -18.20
N ILE A 241 -8.72 -15.55 -17.06
CA ILE A 241 -8.07 -16.10 -15.87
C ILE A 241 -9.04 -16.12 -14.72
N ASN A 242 -9.25 -17.29 -14.15
CA ASN A 242 -10.04 -17.42 -12.93
C ASN A 242 -9.22 -16.94 -11.74
N ILE A 243 -9.55 -15.76 -11.24
CA ILE A 243 -9.05 -15.24 -9.98
C ILE A 243 -10.14 -15.40 -8.93
N SER A 244 -9.73 -15.75 -7.71
CA SER A 244 -10.61 -15.85 -6.56
C SER A 244 -10.03 -14.99 -5.46
N CYS A 245 -10.82 -14.06 -4.92
CA CYS A 245 -10.41 -13.20 -3.83
C CYS A 245 -11.45 -13.25 -2.71
N PHE A 246 -10.97 -13.20 -1.48
CA PHE A 246 -11.85 -12.96 -0.35
C PHE A 246 -12.16 -11.46 -0.29
N CYS A 247 -13.45 -11.13 -0.33
CA CYS A 247 -13.93 -9.76 -0.28
C CYS A 247 -14.83 -9.57 0.93
N HIS A 248 -14.61 -8.48 1.66
CA HIS A 248 -15.58 -7.98 2.63
C HIS A 248 -16.77 -7.30 1.93
N SER A 249 -17.94 -7.30 2.59
CA SER A 249 -18.92 -6.23 2.36
C SER A 249 -18.47 -4.96 3.07
N ARG A 250 -19.03 -3.80 2.69
CA ARG A 250 -18.76 -2.52 3.33
C ARG A 250 -18.93 -2.59 4.86
N GLU A 251 -20.00 -3.21 5.31
CA GLU A 251 -20.36 -3.33 6.74
C GLU A 251 -19.38 -4.24 7.49
N THR A 252 -18.97 -5.34 6.87
CA THR A 252 -17.99 -6.25 7.47
C THR A 252 -16.58 -5.66 7.48
N TRP A 253 -16.23 -4.81 6.52
CA TRP A 253 -14.98 -4.05 6.52
C TRP A 253 -14.98 -3.01 7.65
N MET A 254 -16.08 -2.29 7.85
CA MET A 254 -16.19 -1.34 8.95
C MET A 254 -16.12 -2.03 10.31
N SER A 255 -16.79 -3.17 10.47
CA SER A 255 -16.79 -3.94 11.72
C SER A 255 -15.43 -4.60 12.04
N LEU A 256 -14.64 -4.92 11.01
CA LEU A 256 -13.26 -5.40 11.18
C LEU A 256 -12.43 -4.38 11.96
N TRP A 257 -12.52 -3.11 11.58
CA TRP A 257 -11.76 -2.05 12.22
C TRP A 257 -12.41 -1.60 13.54
N ASP A 258 -13.69 -1.25 13.51
CA ASP A 258 -14.45 -0.80 14.69
C ASP A 258 -15.20 -1.96 15.37
N GLY A 259 -14.55 -2.59 16.35
CA GLY A 259 -15.13 -3.67 17.17
C GLY A 259 -14.30 -4.96 17.22
N ILE A 260 -13.47 -5.22 16.19
CA ILE A 260 -12.56 -6.39 16.17
C ILE A 260 -11.10 -5.97 16.39
N VAL A 261 -10.56 -5.07 15.56
CA VAL A 261 -9.17 -4.58 15.72
C VAL A 261 -9.10 -3.53 16.84
N PHE A 262 -9.95 -2.51 16.77
CA PHE A 262 -10.09 -1.50 17.82
C PHE A 262 -11.33 -1.78 18.67
N LYS A 263 -11.35 -1.32 19.93
CA LYS A 263 -12.60 -1.42 20.69
C LYS A 263 -13.65 -0.53 20.03
N LYS A 264 -14.90 -0.99 20.08
CA LYS A 264 -16.02 -0.28 19.48
C LYS A 264 -16.09 1.16 19.98
N GLY A 265 -16.09 2.11 19.06
CA GLY A 265 -16.13 3.54 19.33
C GLY A 265 -14.78 4.20 19.63
N GLU A 266 -13.65 3.49 19.54
CA GLU A 266 -12.31 4.09 19.63
C GLU A 266 -11.82 4.69 18.29
N VAL A 267 -12.48 4.34 17.19
CA VAL A 267 -12.13 4.80 15.84
C VAL A 267 -13.37 5.18 15.05
N LYS A 268 -13.20 6.12 14.11
CA LYS A 268 -14.17 6.44 13.07
C LYS A 268 -13.75 5.77 11.77
N VAL A 269 -14.63 4.96 11.18
CA VAL A 269 -14.39 4.35 9.86
C VAL A 269 -15.21 5.09 8.81
N GLU A 270 -14.53 5.68 7.83
CA GLU A 270 -15.15 6.36 6.70
C GLU A 270 -14.86 5.60 5.41
N THR A 271 -15.86 5.54 4.53
CA THR A 271 -15.75 4.79 3.29
C THR A 271 -16.46 5.50 2.15
N THR A 272 -15.88 5.45 0.96
CA THR A 272 -16.53 5.75 -0.31
C THR A 272 -16.27 4.61 -1.30
N THR A 273 -17.02 4.53 -2.39
CA THR A 273 -16.89 3.45 -3.36
C THR A 273 -16.71 3.98 -4.76
N SER A 274 -15.88 3.32 -5.55
CA SER A 274 -15.79 3.51 -6.99
C SER A 274 -15.83 2.17 -7.71
N THR A 275 -15.86 2.23 -9.04
CA THR A 275 -15.69 1.06 -9.89
C THR A 275 -14.48 1.21 -10.78
N VAL A 276 -13.80 0.11 -11.06
CA VAL A 276 -12.73 0.05 -12.06
C VAL A 276 -12.99 -1.14 -12.96
N ASP A 277 -12.81 -0.95 -14.27
CA ASP A 277 -12.90 -2.03 -15.24
C ASP A 277 -11.50 -2.57 -15.53
N VAL A 278 -11.27 -3.84 -15.20
CA VAL A 278 -10.00 -4.52 -15.45
C VAL A 278 -10.28 -5.71 -16.35
N GLY A 279 -9.80 -5.65 -17.59
CA GLY A 279 -9.95 -6.76 -18.55
C GLY A 279 -11.40 -7.16 -18.83
N GLY A 280 -12.31 -6.19 -18.88
CA GLY A 280 -13.75 -6.41 -19.12
C GLY A 280 -14.56 -6.81 -17.88
N VAL A 281 -13.93 -6.84 -16.69
CA VAL A 281 -14.59 -7.13 -15.42
C VAL A 281 -14.63 -5.85 -14.57
N THR A 282 -15.83 -5.47 -14.14
CA THR A 282 -16.03 -4.36 -13.22
C THR A 282 -15.77 -4.79 -11.77
N PHE A 283 -14.73 -4.22 -11.16
CA PHE A 283 -14.44 -4.36 -9.74
C PHE A 283 -15.02 -3.20 -8.96
N ARG A 284 -15.60 -3.48 -7.78
CA ARG A 284 -15.98 -2.45 -6.81
C ARG A 284 -14.82 -2.21 -5.85
N LEU A 285 -14.35 -0.98 -5.81
CA LEU A 285 -13.30 -0.55 -4.91
C LEU A 285 -13.92 0.24 -3.77
N LEU A 286 -13.46 -0.05 -2.56
CA LEU A 286 -13.68 0.72 -1.36
C LEU A 286 -12.47 1.62 -1.14
N HIS A 287 -12.71 2.91 -1.00
CA HIS A 287 -11.73 3.87 -0.49
C HIS A 287 -12.07 4.08 0.96
N TRP A 288 -11.14 3.82 1.87
CA TRP A 288 -11.45 3.73 3.29
C TRP A 288 -10.41 4.45 4.15
N SER A 289 -10.87 4.90 5.31
CA SER A 289 -10.03 5.43 6.38
C SER A 289 -10.55 4.97 7.74
N VAL A 290 -9.64 4.76 8.67
CA VAL A 290 -9.86 4.36 10.06
C VAL A 290 -9.08 5.33 10.92
N THR A 291 -9.78 6.27 11.57
CA THR A 291 -9.16 7.40 12.26
C THR A 291 -9.41 7.31 13.77
N ARG A 292 -8.37 7.47 14.57
CA ARG A 292 -8.47 7.58 16.04
C ARG A 292 -9.31 8.78 16.44
N LEU A 293 -10.24 8.55 17.37
CA LEU A 293 -11.09 9.57 18.00
C LEU A 293 -10.42 10.22 19.20
#